data_AF-A0A0B3B2D7-F1
#
_entry.id   AF-A0A0B3B2D7-F1
#
_cell.length_a   1.000
_cell.length_b   1.000
_cell.length_c   1.000
_cell.angle_alpha   90.00
_cell.angle_beta   90.00
_cell.angle_gamma   90.00
#
_symmetry.space_group_name_H-M   'P 1'
#
loop_
_entity.id
_entity.type
_entity.pdbx_description
1 polymer ?
#
loop_
_entity_poly.entity_id
_entity_poly.type
_entity_poly.pdbx_seq_one_letter_code
_entity_poly.pdbx_strand_id
1 'polypeptide(L)'
;MLNFYLMRHGEAESNLDARIIWGRSFNMKLTNRGRKQLRALGERLNIEGISFDELHSSPILRCRQSIEEMLCVINFPYNKVNYNYNLVERSQGDWEGRLRSEIYTPEMLDRINNENPNFCPPNGESQNDCIKRFNRWARKFVDEYDKKNERKDIGYSHMKTING
;
A
#
# COMPACT_ATOMS: atom_id res chain seq x y z
N MET A 1 8.70 -20.66 -10.39
CA MET A 1 9.29 -19.52 -9.64
C MET A 1 8.20 -18.48 -9.44
N LEU A 2 8.07 -17.95 -8.23
CA LEU A 2 7.07 -16.95 -7.86
C LEU A 2 7.77 -15.60 -7.69
N ASN A 3 7.35 -14.58 -8.44
CA ASN A 3 7.90 -13.24 -8.33
C ASN A 3 6.88 -12.28 -7.71
N PHE A 4 7.32 -11.49 -6.73
CA PHE A 4 6.52 -10.45 -6.09
C PHE A 4 7.05 -9.06 -6.49
N TYR A 5 6.17 -8.24 -7.07
CA TYR A 5 6.46 -6.85 -7.40
C TYR A 5 5.66 -5.92 -6.49
N LEU A 6 6.35 -5.13 -5.67
CA LEU A 6 5.73 -4.21 -4.72
C LEU A 6 5.78 -2.77 -5.24
N MET A 7 4.63 -2.13 -5.31
CA MET A 7 4.46 -0.74 -5.70
C MET A 7 3.74 0.05 -4.59
N ARG A 8 4.22 1.25 -4.32
CA ARG A 8 3.49 2.26 -3.53
C ARG A 8 2.64 3.12 -4.45
N HIS A 9 1.48 3.62 -4.01
CA HIS A 9 0.72 4.62 -4.76
C HIS A 9 1.61 5.78 -5.18
N GLY A 10 1.27 6.42 -6.30
CA GLY A 10 1.89 7.69 -6.69
C GLY A 10 1.59 8.79 -5.68
N GLU A 11 2.27 9.93 -5.81
CA GLU A 11 1.99 11.09 -4.95
C GLU A 11 0.49 11.44 -4.92
N ALA A 12 -0.06 11.55 -3.72
CA ALA A 12 -1.44 11.89 -3.43
C ALA A 12 -1.55 13.22 -2.68
N GLU A 13 -2.75 13.77 -2.59
CA GLU A 13 -3.05 15.00 -1.82
C GLU A 13 -2.56 14.89 -0.37
N SER A 14 -2.68 13.72 0.24
CA SER A 14 -2.15 13.43 1.57
C SER A 14 -0.61 13.48 1.69
N ASN A 15 0.11 13.46 0.57
CA ASN A 15 1.56 13.65 0.58
C ASN A 15 1.97 15.12 0.55
N LEU A 16 1.05 16.03 0.20
CA LEU A 16 1.35 17.46 0.09
C LEU A 16 1.41 18.16 1.45
N ASP A 17 0.67 17.65 2.44
CA ASP A 17 0.76 18.15 3.82
C ASP A 17 1.30 17.07 4.77
N ALA A 18 2.62 17.10 4.98
CA ALA A 18 3.29 16.19 5.89
C ALA A 18 2.96 16.45 7.37
N ARG A 19 2.36 17.61 7.71
CA ARG A 19 2.02 17.97 9.09
C ARG A 19 0.79 17.22 9.58
N ILE A 20 -0.01 16.65 8.68
CA ILE A 20 -1.20 15.88 9.03
C ILE A 20 -0.89 14.38 9.05
N ILE A 21 -1.48 13.67 10.01
CA ILE A 21 -1.45 12.21 10.06
C ILE A 21 -2.59 11.70 9.18
N TRP A 22 -2.28 11.16 8.00
CA TRP A 22 -3.32 10.75 7.06
C TRP A 22 -3.79 9.30 7.24
N GLY A 23 -2.92 8.38 7.63
CA GLY A 23 -3.28 6.95 7.79
C GLY A 23 -4.03 6.40 6.57
N ARG A 24 -5.21 5.83 6.78
CA ARG A 24 -6.00 5.23 5.70
C ARG A 24 -6.62 6.27 4.78
N SER A 25 -7.17 7.37 5.30
CA SER A 25 -7.78 8.50 4.56
C SER A 25 -8.26 8.14 3.15
N PHE A 26 -9.43 7.49 3.08
CA PHE A 26 -9.94 6.80 1.89
C PHE A 26 -10.24 7.70 0.69
N ASN A 27 -10.40 9.01 0.91
CA ASN A 27 -10.85 10.00 -0.06
C ASN A 27 -9.71 10.80 -0.72
N MET A 28 -8.45 10.56 -0.34
CA MET A 28 -7.31 11.30 -0.88
C MET A 28 -7.00 10.86 -2.31
N LYS A 29 -6.96 11.81 -3.24
CA LYS A 29 -6.72 11.57 -4.67
C LYS A 29 -5.24 11.64 -5.02
N LEU A 30 -4.86 11.04 -6.15
CA LEU A 30 -3.56 11.28 -6.77
C LEU A 30 -3.42 12.72 -7.28
N THR A 31 -2.23 13.28 -7.11
CA THR A 31 -1.83 14.52 -7.76
C THR A 31 -1.53 14.27 -9.25
N ASN A 32 -1.46 15.34 -10.05
CA ASN A 32 -1.01 15.23 -11.44
C ASN A 32 0.41 14.64 -11.55
N ARG A 33 1.28 14.93 -10.58
CA ARG A 33 2.61 14.33 -10.49
C ARG A 33 2.52 12.84 -10.18
N GLY A 34 1.67 12.44 -9.22
CA GLY A 34 1.40 11.05 -8.92
C GLY A 34 0.98 10.26 -10.15
N ARG A 35 0.02 10.76 -10.93
CA ARG A 35 -0.42 10.12 -12.19
C ARG A 35 0.74 9.90 -13.17
N LYS A 36 1.58 10.92 -13.37
CA LYS A 36 2.78 10.81 -14.23
C LYS A 36 3.78 9.75 -13.73
N GLN A 37 3.96 9.63 -12.40
CA GLN A 37 4.82 8.60 -11.82
C GLN A 37 4.36 7.19 -12.17
N LEU A 38 3.05 6.92 -12.09
CA LEU A 38 2.53 5.58 -12.41
C LEU A 38 2.58 5.25 -13.89
N ARG A 39 2.37 6.24 -14.78
CA ARG A 39 2.55 6.02 -16.21
C ARG A 39 4.01 5.71 -16.55
N ALA A 40 4.95 6.48 -16.02
CA ALA A 40 6.38 6.23 -16.21
C ALA A 40 6.81 4.86 -15.66
N LEU A 41 6.22 4.42 -14.54
CA LEU A 41 6.42 3.06 -14.03
C LEU A 41 5.89 2.01 -15.01
N GLY A 42 4.68 2.19 -15.55
CA GLY A 42 4.13 1.31 -16.57
C GLY A 42 5.01 1.21 -17.82
N GLU A 43 5.55 2.34 -18.27
CA GLU A 43 6.48 2.39 -19.42
C GLU A 43 7.75 1.59 -19.12
N ARG A 44 8.32 1.76 -17.92
CA ARG A 44 9.47 1.00 -17.46
C ARG A 44 9.20 -0.50 -17.42
N LEU A 45 8.05 -0.91 -16.87
CA LEU A 45 7.66 -2.33 -16.81
C LEU A 45 7.58 -2.95 -18.22
N ASN A 46 7.02 -2.23 -19.19
CA ASN A 46 6.99 -2.67 -20.58
C ASN A 46 8.40 -2.80 -21.19
N ILE A 47 9.29 -1.82 -20.96
CA ILE A 47 10.69 -1.85 -21.44
C ILE A 47 11.44 -3.06 -20.87
N GLU A 48 11.22 -3.37 -19.59
CA GLU A 48 11.81 -4.51 -18.90
C GLU A 48 11.13 -5.84 -19.26
N GLY A 49 10.06 -5.83 -20.07
CA GLY A 49 9.32 -7.04 -20.47
C GLY A 49 8.56 -7.70 -19.30
N ILE A 50 8.23 -6.94 -18.26
CA ILE A 50 7.51 -7.43 -17.09
C ILE A 50 6.00 -7.44 -17.40
N SER A 51 5.38 -8.60 -17.19
CA SER A 51 3.93 -8.79 -17.26
C SER A 51 3.45 -9.46 -15.97
N PHE A 52 2.14 -9.36 -15.71
CA PHE A 52 1.56 -9.87 -14.47
C PHE A 52 0.44 -10.86 -14.78
N ASP A 53 0.48 -11.99 -14.09
CA ASP A 53 -0.61 -12.96 -14.08
C ASP A 53 -1.75 -12.47 -13.16
N GLU A 54 -1.38 -11.82 -12.07
CA GLU A 54 -2.30 -11.28 -11.08
C GLU A 54 -1.88 -9.88 -10.62
N LEU A 55 -2.84 -8.98 -10.50
CA LEU A 55 -2.67 -7.66 -9.88
C LEU A 55 -3.57 -7.52 -8.67
N HIS A 56 -3.00 -7.05 -7.56
CA HIS A 56 -3.72 -6.84 -6.31
C HIS A 56 -3.48 -5.44 -5.77
N SER A 57 -4.51 -4.83 -5.19
CA SER A 57 -4.43 -3.47 -4.66
C SER A 57 -5.33 -3.25 -3.46
N SER A 58 -4.96 -2.28 -2.63
CA SER A 58 -5.88 -1.71 -1.66
C SER A 58 -7.07 -1.03 -2.36
N PRO A 59 -8.31 -1.14 -1.83
CA PRO A 59 -9.47 -0.49 -2.41
C PRO A 59 -9.51 1.04 -2.19
N ILE A 60 -8.55 1.63 -1.47
CA ILE A 60 -8.55 3.08 -1.20
C ILE A 60 -8.26 3.89 -2.46
N LEU A 61 -8.82 5.11 -2.54
CA LEU A 61 -8.90 5.88 -3.79
C LEU A 61 -7.55 6.09 -4.49
N ARG A 62 -6.52 6.57 -3.78
CA ARG A 62 -5.18 6.77 -4.34
C ARG A 62 -4.54 5.50 -4.90
N CYS A 63 -4.84 4.33 -4.33
CA CYS A 63 -4.31 3.04 -4.81
C CYS A 63 -5.06 2.59 -6.07
N ARG A 64 -6.39 2.73 -6.08
CA ARG A 64 -7.21 2.47 -7.27
C ARG A 64 -6.77 3.33 -8.44
N GLN A 65 -6.64 4.64 -8.21
CA GLN A 65 -6.16 5.58 -9.23
C GLN A 65 -4.73 5.26 -9.68
N SER A 66 -3.88 4.73 -8.78
CA SER A 66 -2.52 4.32 -9.17
C SER A 66 -2.54 3.14 -10.13
N ILE A 67 -3.38 2.13 -9.84
CA ILE A 67 -3.58 1.00 -10.75
C ILE A 67 -4.16 1.49 -12.08
N GLU A 68 -5.21 2.31 -12.07
CA GLU A 68 -5.83 2.85 -13.28
C GLU A 68 -4.82 3.55 -14.19
N GLU A 69 -3.94 4.41 -13.63
CA GLU A 69 -2.92 5.11 -14.42
C GLU A 69 -1.82 4.18 -14.95
N MET A 70 -1.43 3.16 -14.19
CA MET A 70 -0.46 2.16 -14.66
C MET A 70 -1.06 1.31 -15.79
N LEU A 71 -2.34 0.94 -15.68
CA LEU A 71 -3.08 0.16 -16.69
C LEU A 71 -3.37 0.94 -17.99
N CYS A 72 -3.22 2.27 -18.00
CA CYS A 72 -3.20 3.01 -19.25
C CYS A 72 -1.99 2.67 -20.13
N VAL A 73 -0.94 2.07 -19.54
CA VAL A 73 0.34 1.81 -20.22
C VAL A 73 0.63 0.32 -20.34
N ILE A 74 0.33 -0.47 -19.30
CA ILE A 74 0.56 -1.92 -19.33
C ILE A 74 -0.68 -2.65 -19.82
N ASN A 75 -0.49 -3.79 -20.51
CA ASN A 75 -1.59 -4.61 -20.98
C ASN A 75 -2.08 -5.57 -19.88
N PHE A 76 -3.00 -5.11 -19.02
CA PHE A 76 -3.70 -5.97 -18.07
C PHE A 76 -5.17 -5.54 -17.94
N PRO A 77 -6.13 -6.48 -17.96
CA PRO A 77 -7.55 -6.13 -17.94
C PRO A 77 -7.99 -5.62 -16.54
N TYR A 78 -8.52 -4.40 -16.49
CA TYR A 78 -8.91 -3.74 -15.23
C TYR A 78 -9.88 -4.57 -14.37
N ASN A 79 -10.81 -5.31 -14.99
CA ASN A 79 -11.77 -6.16 -14.28
C ASN A 79 -11.14 -7.39 -13.61
N LYS A 80 -9.86 -7.71 -13.89
CA LYS A 80 -9.10 -8.76 -13.19
C LYS A 80 -8.25 -8.23 -12.04
N VAL A 81 -8.30 -6.94 -11.73
CA VAL A 81 -7.59 -6.39 -10.56
C VAL A 81 -8.32 -6.82 -9.29
N ASN A 82 -7.57 -7.47 -8.39
CA ASN A 82 -8.08 -7.95 -7.12
C ASN A 82 -7.92 -6.90 -6.02
N TYR A 83 -9.03 -6.26 -5.65
CA TYR A 83 -9.02 -5.30 -4.55
C TYR A 83 -9.22 -6.00 -3.20
N ASN A 84 -8.33 -5.75 -2.24
CA ASN A 84 -8.37 -6.42 -0.95
C ASN A 84 -8.13 -5.48 0.22
N TYR A 85 -9.06 -5.44 1.18
CA TYR A 85 -8.92 -4.61 2.38
C TYR A 85 -7.77 -5.03 3.29
N ASN A 86 -7.23 -6.25 3.16
CA ASN A 86 -6.02 -6.63 3.90
C ASN A 86 -4.77 -5.88 3.43
N LEU A 87 -4.84 -5.16 2.29
CA LEU A 87 -3.76 -4.34 1.73
C LEU A 87 -3.85 -2.85 2.10
N VAL A 88 -4.86 -2.43 2.86
CA VAL A 88 -4.95 -1.03 3.27
C VAL A 88 -3.82 -0.67 4.22
N GLU A 89 -3.41 0.60 4.18
CA GLU A 89 -2.40 1.17 5.07
C GLU A 89 -2.80 1.00 6.55
N ARG A 90 -1.80 1.04 7.45
CA ARG A 90 -2.03 0.93 8.89
C ARG A 90 -2.98 2.04 9.34
N SER A 91 -4.05 1.68 10.05
CA SER A 91 -4.95 2.64 10.66
C SER A 91 -4.21 3.47 11.71
N GLN A 92 -4.31 4.79 11.63
CA GLN A 92 -3.85 5.67 12.71
C GLN A 92 -4.98 6.00 13.69
N GLY A 93 -6.18 5.45 13.47
CA GLY A 93 -7.32 5.63 14.36
C GLY A 93 -7.67 7.10 14.56
N ASP A 94 -7.84 7.50 15.82
CA ASP A 94 -8.24 8.86 16.19
C ASP A 94 -7.18 9.93 15.85
N TRP A 95 -5.97 9.51 15.46
CA TRP A 95 -4.93 10.43 15.02
C TRP A 95 -5.12 10.86 13.56
N GLU A 96 -5.92 10.16 12.76
CA GLU A 96 -6.15 10.54 11.37
C GLU A 96 -6.77 11.95 11.26
N GLY A 97 -6.19 12.81 10.42
CA GLY A 97 -6.57 14.21 10.26
C GLY A 97 -5.97 15.17 11.30
N ARG A 98 -5.28 14.67 12.33
CA ARG A 98 -4.64 15.51 13.36
C ARG A 98 -3.27 16.00 12.95
N LEU A 99 -2.84 17.10 13.55
CA LEU A 99 -1.48 17.62 13.39
C LEU A 99 -0.48 16.72 14.12
N ARG A 100 0.58 16.38 13.42
CA ARG A 100 1.74 15.65 13.94
C ARG A 100 2.33 16.30 15.18
N SER A 101 2.41 17.63 15.20
CA SER A 101 2.98 18.39 16.32
C SER A 101 2.15 18.29 17.61
N GLU A 102 0.85 17.98 17.51
CA GLU A 102 0.00 17.78 18.69
C GLU A 102 0.13 16.36 19.26
N ILE A 103 0.42 15.38 18.39
CA ILE A 103 0.41 13.97 18.74
C ILE A 103 1.82 13.46 19.08
N TYR A 104 2.82 13.80 18.27
CA TYR A 104 4.19 13.30 18.40
C TYR A 104 5.03 14.17 19.34
N THR A 105 4.59 14.30 20.59
CA THR A 105 5.41 14.89 21.65
C THR A 105 6.59 13.98 21.99
N PRO A 106 7.67 14.49 22.63
CA PRO A 106 8.80 13.65 23.04
C PRO A 106 8.38 12.43 23.86
N GLU A 107 7.49 12.60 24.84
CA GLU A 107 6.94 11.51 25.66
C GLU A 107 6.18 10.47 24.81
N MET A 108 5.34 10.92 23.87
CA MET A 108 4.61 10.01 23.00
C MET A 108 5.55 9.26 22.07
N LEU A 109 6.58 9.92 21.54
CA LEU A 109 7.58 9.29 20.70
C LEU A 109 8.39 8.24 21.47
N ASP A 110 8.79 8.52 22.71
CA ASP A 110 9.45 7.54 23.58
C ASP A 110 8.56 6.34 23.85
N ARG A 111 7.27 6.58 24.13
CA ARG A 111 6.28 5.51 24.29
C ARG A 111 6.13 4.66 23.03
N ILE A 112 5.96 5.30 21.87
CA ILE A 112 5.87 4.61 20.57
C ILE A 112 7.10 3.74 20.35
N ASN A 113 8.30 4.26 20.61
CA ASN A 113 9.55 3.55 20.43
C ASN A 113 9.68 2.34 21.36
N ASN A 114 9.32 2.50 22.64
CA ASN A 114 9.41 1.43 23.64
C ASN A 114 8.37 0.33 23.41
N GLU A 115 7.18 0.68 22.91
CA GLU A 115 6.10 -0.28 22.65
C GLU A 115 6.15 -0.88 21.23
N ASN A 116 7.03 -0.40 20.34
CA ASN A 116 7.16 -0.89 18.97
C ASN A 116 7.52 -2.40 18.95
N PRO A 117 6.92 -3.25 18.08
CA PRO A 117 5.91 -2.98 17.05
C PRO A 117 4.44 -3.05 17.50
N ASN A 118 4.19 -3.13 18.80
CA ASN A 118 2.87 -3.32 19.40
C ASN A 118 2.14 -2.03 19.77
N PHE A 119 2.82 -0.87 19.76
CA PHE A 119 2.16 0.41 19.98
C PHE A 119 0.95 0.55 19.07
N CYS A 120 -0.21 0.88 19.63
CA CYS A 120 -1.45 1.08 18.91
C CYS A 120 -1.99 2.49 19.20
N PRO A 121 -2.18 3.35 18.19
CA PRO A 121 -2.90 4.59 18.41
C PRO A 121 -4.36 4.29 18.77
N PRO A 122 -5.05 5.18 19.51
CA PRO A 122 -6.44 4.97 19.89
C PRO A 122 -7.33 4.64 18.68
N ASN A 123 -8.10 3.56 18.77
CA ASN A 123 -8.94 3.02 17.68
C ASN A 123 -8.20 2.72 16.36
N GLY A 124 -6.88 2.57 16.40
CA GLY A 124 -6.04 2.32 15.24
C GLY A 124 -5.52 0.89 15.13
N GLU A 125 -4.38 0.73 14.47
CA GLU A 125 -3.67 -0.54 14.35
C GLU A 125 -2.21 -0.37 14.79
N SER A 126 -1.69 -1.37 15.49
CA SER A 126 -0.24 -1.52 15.67
C SER A 126 0.43 -1.99 14.38
N GLN A 127 1.77 -1.94 14.35
CA GLN A 127 2.50 -2.51 13.22
C GLN A 127 2.26 -4.02 13.13
N ASN A 128 2.23 -4.70 14.28
CA ASN A 128 1.94 -6.13 14.34
C ASN A 128 0.53 -6.48 13.85
N ASP A 129 -0.48 -5.65 14.13
CA ASP A 129 -1.84 -5.89 13.62
C ASP A 129 -1.89 -5.75 12.10
N CYS A 130 -1.23 -4.71 11.56
CA CYS A 130 -1.10 -4.51 10.12
C CYS A 130 -0.39 -5.70 9.44
N ILE A 131 0.72 -6.17 10.02
CA ILE A 131 1.47 -7.33 9.52
C ILE A 131 0.63 -8.61 9.57
N LYS A 132 -0.07 -8.88 10.70
CA LYS A 132 -0.97 -10.04 10.83
C LYS A 132 -2.08 -10.01 9.78
N ARG A 133 -2.66 -8.83 9.53
CA ARG A 133 -3.69 -8.63 8.51
C ARG A 133 -3.16 -8.89 7.11
N PHE A 134 -2.00 -8.31 6.77
CA PHE A 134 -1.33 -8.56 5.49
C PHE A 134 -1.01 -10.06 5.30
N ASN A 135 -0.43 -10.71 6.31
CA ASN A 135 -0.05 -12.13 6.26
C ASN A 135 -1.24 -13.06 6.03
N ARG A 136 -2.43 -12.73 6.55
CA ARG A 136 -3.65 -13.51 6.30
C ARG A 136 -4.00 -13.58 4.81
N TRP A 137 -3.72 -12.51 4.07
CA TRP A 137 -3.94 -12.47 2.64
C TRP A 137 -2.72 -13.05 1.89
N ALA A 138 -1.49 -12.75 2.29
CA ALA A 138 -0.27 -13.19 1.60
C ALA A 138 -0.09 -14.72 1.61
N ARG A 139 -0.46 -15.39 2.72
CA ARG A 139 -0.37 -16.85 2.84
C ARG A 139 -1.11 -17.61 1.75
N LYS A 140 -2.21 -17.05 1.23
CA LYS A 140 -2.99 -17.68 0.15
C LYS A 140 -2.17 -17.90 -1.11
N PHE A 141 -1.25 -16.99 -1.45
CA PHE A 141 -0.44 -17.11 -2.66
C PHE A 141 0.71 -18.11 -2.50
N VAL A 142 1.31 -18.15 -1.31
CA VAL A 142 2.36 -19.14 -1.01
C VAL A 142 1.75 -20.55 -1.05
N ASP A 143 0.62 -20.75 -0.37
CA ASP A 143 -0.06 -22.03 -0.33
C ASP A 143 -0.56 -22.49 -1.72
N GLU A 144 -1.01 -21.54 -2.57
CA GLU A 144 -1.44 -21.85 -3.94
C GLU A 144 -0.27 -22.16 -4.88
N TYR A 145 0.85 -21.44 -4.76
CA TYR A 145 2.05 -21.70 -5.54
C TYR A 145 2.61 -23.09 -5.22
N ASP A 146 2.72 -23.44 -3.94
CA ASP A 146 3.24 -24.74 -3.50
C ASP A 146 2.40 -25.91 -4.03
N LYS A 147 1.09 -25.71 -4.22
CA LYS A 147 0.19 -26.73 -4.77
C LYS A 147 0.29 -26.91 -6.27
N LYS A 148 0.59 -25.84 -7.02
CA LYS A 148 0.51 -25.86 -8.49
C LYS A 148 1.87 -25.93 -9.18
N ASN A 149 2.97 -25.52 -8.50
CA ASN A 149 4.31 -25.43 -9.10
C ASN A 149 4.38 -24.62 -10.41
N GLU A 150 3.41 -23.74 -10.66
CA GLU A 150 3.33 -22.89 -11.84
C GLU A 150 4.07 -21.56 -11.60
N ARG A 151 4.74 -21.03 -12.64
CA ARG A 151 5.29 -19.67 -12.57
C ARG A 151 4.15 -18.67 -12.45
N LYS A 152 4.27 -17.73 -11.50
CA LYS A 152 3.33 -16.61 -11.34
C LYS A 152 4.11 -15.32 -11.05
N ASP A 153 3.84 -14.28 -11.83
CA ASP A 153 4.36 -12.93 -11.61
C ASP A 153 3.22 -12.08 -11.03
N ILE A 154 3.31 -11.73 -9.75
CA ILE A 154 2.24 -11.03 -9.03
C ILE A 154 2.65 -9.59 -8.69
N GLY A 155 1.86 -8.63 -9.17
CA GLY A 155 2.04 -7.21 -8.88
C GLY A 155 1.11 -6.72 -7.77
N TYR A 156 1.65 -5.89 -6.88
CA TYR A 156 0.94 -5.42 -5.70
C TYR A 156 1.03 -3.90 -5.54
N SER A 157 -0.10 -3.27 -5.24
CA SER A 157 -0.17 -1.88 -4.83
C SER A 157 -0.60 -1.78 -3.37
N HIS A 158 0.37 -1.93 -2.46
CA HIS A 158 0.65 -1.12 -1.26
C HIS A 158 1.48 -1.86 -0.20
N MET A 159 2.59 -1.25 0.22
CA MET A 159 3.22 -1.48 1.52
C MET A 159 3.77 -0.14 2.03
N LYS A 160 3.20 0.36 3.13
CA LYS A 160 3.91 1.31 4.01
C LYS A 160 3.94 0.71 5.42
N THR A 161 4.79 -0.29 5.55
CA THR A 161 5.36 -0.85 6.79
C THR A 161 6.60 -1.57 6.27
N ILE A 162 7.82 -1.06 6.39
CA ILE A 162 8.67 -1.08 7.57
C ILE A 162 9.73 0.01 7.34
N ASN A 163 9.92 0.89 8.32
CA ASN A 163 11.01 1.87 8.46
C ASN A 163 11.25 2.85 7.29
N GLY A 164 10.82 4.09 7.51
CA GLY A 164 11.40 5.29 6.92
C GLY A 164 11.47 6.34 8.02
#